data_AF-A0AAE6XPS5-F1
#
_entry.id   AF-A0AAE6XPS5-F1
#
_cell.length_a   1.000
_cell.length_b   1.000
_cell.length_c   1.000
_cell.angle_alpha   90.00
_cell.angle_beta   90.00
_cell.angle_gamma   90.00
#
_symmetry.space_group_name_H-M   'P 1'
#
loop_
_entity.id
_entity.type
_entity.pdbx_description
1 polymer ?
#
loop_
_entity_poly.entity_id
_entity_poly.type
_entity_poly.pdbx_seq_one_letter_code
_entity_poly.pdbx_strand_id
1 'polypeptide(L)'
;MALTGVLIAVVLVFSTVASLRAGVPLWAFLVLTAAGIVLALVIYAVRSGGIRLLLAFGVLAAAFALNASPIAGGSIPFVAGAFVGAFLSRDEWPWRRTPEERLRERQPRSLASIGPWTGSGMTATLADVPIGRRGETETGVLLEAGEVSQRFRVDELHGVATGRGGMAESVDADRPEVPGGTVYLIRVDTASSDSIIGEVLVGLPGDALALVPVGDPMPGPAAVLTGSDAASFRAWALAIPAP
;
A
#
# COMPACT_ATOMS: atom_id res chain seq x y z
N MET A 1 -10.77 7.25 -2.38
CA MET A 1 -12.00 6.71 -1.74
C MET A 1 -13.27 7.00 -2.56
N ALA A 2 -13.69 8.26 -2.74
CA ALA A 2 -14.96 8.59 -3.44
C ALA A 2 -15.02 8.07 -4.89
N LEU A 3 -13.94 8.27 -5.66
CA LEU A 3 -13.84 7.81 -7.05
C LEU A 3 -13.88 6.28 -7.18
N THR A 4 -13.21 5.57 -6.26
CA THR A 4 -13.23 4.10 -6.18
C THR A 4 -14.61 3.56 -5.84
N GLY A 5 -15.33 4.20 -4.91
CA GLY A 5 -16.71 3.85 -4.57
C GLY A 5 -17.68 4.04 -5.74
N VAL A 6 -17.53 5.15 -6.48
CA VAL A 6 -18.31 5.40 -7.71
C VAL A 6 -18.04 4.32 -8.77
N LEU A 7 -16.77 3.93 -8.95
CA LEU A 7 -16.40 2.88 -9.90
C LEU A 7 -17.05 1.53 -9.53
N ILE A 8 -16.99 1.14 -8.25
CA ILE A 8 -17.65 -0.09 -7.75
C ILE A 8 -19.15 -0.04 -8.02
N ALA A 9 -19.80 1.10 -7.73
CA ALA A 9 -21.24 1.27 -7.96
C ALA A 9 -21.58 1.14 -9.45
N VAL A 10 -20.82 1.78 -10.33
CA VAL A 10 -21.01 1.70 -11.79
C VAL A 10 -20.86 0.26 -12.29
N VAL A 11 -19.83 -0.47 -11.84
CA VAL A 11 -19.59 -1.87 -12.23
C VAL A 11 -20.73 -2.77 -11.77
N LEU A 12 -21.23 -2.60 -10.54
CA LEU A 12 -22.33 -3.40 -10.01
C LEU A 12 -23.65 -3.09 -10.72
N VAL A 13 -23.94 -1.81 -11.00
CA VAL A 13 -25.13 -1.40 -11.77
C VAL A 13 -25.08 -1.97 -13.18
N PHE A 14 -23.94 -1.84 -13.87
CA PHE A 14 -23.77 -2.40 -15.21
C PHE A 14 -23.92 -3.93 -15.21
N SER A 15 -23.28 -4.61 -14.26
CA SER A 15 -23.40 -6.06 -14.07
C SER A 15 -24.85 -6.49 -13.85
N THR A 16 -25.59 -5.76 -13.02
CA THR A 16 -27.02 -6.03 -12.74
C THR A 16 -27.85 -5.88 -14.02
N VAL A 17 -27.68 -4.79 -14.75
CA VAL A 17 -28.41 -4.52 -16.01
C VAL A 17 -28.11 -5.59 -17.06
N ALA A 18 -26.84 -5.96 -17.23
CA ALA A 18 -26.43 -6.97 -18.19
C ALA A 18 -26.93 -8.38 -17.82
N SER A 19 -26.90 -8.73 -16.53
CA SER A 19 -27.39 -10.02 -16.01
C SER A 19 -28.91 -10.15 -16.16
N LEU A 20 -29.66 -9.07 -15.90
CA LEU A 20 -31.10 -9.05 -16.11
C LEU A 20 -31.47 -9.23 -17.58
N ARG A 21 -30.73 -8.60 -18.51
CA ARG A 21 -30.93 -8.78 -19.96
C ARG A 21 -30.65 -10.22 -20.42
N ALA A 22 -29.72 -10.90 -19.78
CA ALA A 22 -29.38 -12.29 -20.06
C ALA A 22 -30.31 -13.31 -19.38
N GLY A 23 -31.28 -12.85 -18.56
CA GLY A 23 -32.22 -13.72 -17.86
C GLY A 23 -31.62 -14.44 -16.64
N VAL A 24 -30.51 -13.93 -16.08
CA VAL A 24 -29.90 -14.52 -14.89
C VAL A 24 -30.82 -14.31 -13.68
N PRO A 25 -31.22 -15.38 -12.96
CA PRO A 25 -32.06 -15.23 -11.79
C PRO A 25 -31.30 -14.57 -10.64
N LEU A 26 -32.01 -13.80 -9.81
CA LEU A 26 -31.43 -12.99 -8.74
C LEU A 26 -30.53 -13.80 -7.78
N TRP A 27 -30.94 -15.02 -7.42
CA TRP A 27 -30.13 -15.88 -6.54
C TRP A 27 -28.78 -16.25 -7.18
N ALA A 28 -28.76 -16.53 -8.49
CA ALA A 28 -27.53 -16.87 -9.22
C ALA A 28 -26.63 -15.64 -9.33
N PHE A 29 -27.21 -14.46 -9.60
CA PHE A 29 -26.48 -13.19 -9.58
C PHE A 29 -25.78 -12.96 -8.23
N LEU A 30 -26.51 -13.11 -7.12
CA LEU A 30 -25.96 -12.89 -5.78
C LEU A 30 -24.86 -13.90 -5.43
N VAL A 31 -25.09 -15.19 -5.69
CA VAL A 31 -24.13 -16.26 -5.41
C VAL A 31 -22.85 -16.08 -6.23
N LEU A 32 -22.97 -15.78 -7.53
CA LEU A 32 -21.81 -15.60 -8.41
C LEU A 32 -21.02 -14.34 -8.07
N THR A 33 -21.71 -13.25 -7.74
CA THR A 33 -21.05 -12.02 -7.27
C THR A 33 -20.31 -12.26 -5.96
N ALA A 34 -20.94 -12.91 -4.99
CA ALA A 34 -20.30 -13.26 -3.71
C ALA A 34 -19.10 -14.19 -3.91
N ALA A 35 -19.21 -15.21 -4.76
CA ALA A 35 -18.13 -16.12 -5.09
C ALA A 35 -16.94 -15.39 -5.71
N GLY A 36 -17.19 -14.47 -6.66
CA GLY A 36 -16.15 -13.62 -7.23
C GLY A 36 -15.43 -12.77 -6.18
N ILE A 37 -16.19 -12.10 -5.30
CA ILE A 37 -15.62 -11.27 -4.22
C ILE A 37 -14.74 -12.10 -3.30
N VAL A 38 -15.25 -13.24 -2.80
CA VAL A 38 -14.51 -14.12 -1.89
C VAL A 38 -13.22 -14.62 -2.53
N LEU A 39 -13.28 -15.04 -3.80
CA LEU A 39 -12.11 -15.55 -4.51
C LEU A 39 -11.03 -14.48 -4.67
N ALA A 40 -11.40 -13.25 -5.00
CA ALA A 40 -10.45 -12.14 -5.10
C ALA A 40 -9.82 -11.77 -3.74
N LEU A 41 -10.58 -11.85 -2.65
CA LEU A 41 -10.05 -11.66 -1.29
C LEU A 41 -9.06 -12.78 -0.91
N VAL A 42 -9.34 -14.02 -1.28
CA VAL A 42 -8.43 -15.18 -1.07
C VAL A 42 -7.15 -15.01 -1.87
N ILE A 43 -7.23 -14.65 -3.15
CA ILE A 43 -6.06 -14.36 -4.00
C ILE A 43 -5.16 -13.33 -3.34
N TYR A 44 -5.76 -12.24 -2.84
CA TYR A 44 -5.00 -11.20 -2.17
C TYR A 44 -4.30 -11.70 -0.89
N ALA A 45 -4.98 -12.52 -0.08
CA ALA A 45 -4.44 -13.03 1.19
C ALA A 45 -3.23 -13.98 1.02
N VAL A 46 -3.13 -14.67 -0.11
CA VAL A 46 -1.99 -15.54 -0.42
C VAL A 46 -0.74 -14.71 -0.63
N ARG A 47 0.36 -14.94 0.10
CA ARG A 47 1.60 -14.16 -0.06
C ARG A 47 2.48 -14.61 -1.23
N SER A 48 2.39 -15.88 -1.63
CA SER A 48 3.22 -16.44 -2.70
C SER A 48 2.73 -15.95 -4.08
N GLY A 49 3.61 -15.31 -4.83
CA GLY A 49 3.31 -14.82 -6.19
C GLY A 49 2.89 -15.93 -7.15
N GLY A 50 3.52 -17.11 -7.07
CA GLY A 50 3.16 -18.26 -7.91
C GLY A 50 1.76 -18.80 -7.62
N ILE A 51 1.39 -18.90 -6.34
CA ILE A 51 0.04 -19.34 -5.95
C ILE A 51 -1.00 -18.28 -6.33
N ARG A 52 -0.68 -16.99 -6.16
CA ARG A 52 -1.54 -15.88 -6.63
C ARG A 52 -1.83 -15.98 -8.12
N LEU A 53 -0.81 -16.21 -8.95
CA LEU A 53 -0.95 -16.40 -10.39
C LEU A 53 -1.83 -17.60 -10.72
N LEU A 54 -1.63 -18.73 -10.05
CA LEU A 54 -2.43 -19.93 -10.25
C LEU A 54 -3.91 -19.69 -9.91
N LEU A 55 -4.19 -18.99 -8.80
CA LEU A 55 -5.55 -18.64 -8.43
C LEU A 55 -6.18 -17.61 -9.38
N ALA A 56 -5.40 -16.63 -9.88
CA ALA A 56 -5.86 -15.70 -10.91
C ALA A 56 -6.24 -16.43 -12.20
N PHE A 57 -5.44 -17.42 -12.61
CA PHE A 57 -5.77 -18.31 -13.72
C PHE A 57 -7.04 -19.14 -13.43
N GLY A 58 -7.22 -19.59 -12.19
CA GLY A 58 -8.44 -20.22 -11.72
C GLY A 58 -9.70 -19.34 -11.89
N VAL A 59 -9.59 -18.03 -11.66
CA VAL A 59 -10.70 -17.07 -11.90
C VAL A 59 -11.06 -17.02 -13.38
N LEU A 60 -10.06 -16.95 -14.26
CA LEU A 60 -10.28 -16.95 -15.71
C LEU A 60 -10.91 -18.26 -16.18
N ALA A 61 -10.44 -19.40 -15.68
CA ALA A 61 -11.01 -20.71 -15.98
C ALA A 61 -12.47 -20.81 -15.51
N ALA A 62 -12.79 -20.32 -14.30
CA ALA A 62 -14.15 -20.28 -13.78
C ALA A 62 -15.08 -19.38 -14.62
N ALA A 63 -14.59 -18.19 -15.02
CA ALA A 63 -15.34 -17.30 -15.90
C ALA A 63 -15.61 -17.94 -17.28
N PHE A 64 -14.63 -18.66 -17.83
CA PHE A 64 -14.79 -19.39 -19.10
C PHE A 64 -15.78 -20.55 -18.95
N ALA A 65 -15.70 -21.32 -17.87
CA ALA A 65 -16.63 -22.40 -17.58
C ALA A 65 -18.07 -21.88 -17.42
N LEU A 66 -18.27 -20.72 -16.78
CA LEU A 66 -19.58 -20.08 -16.67
C LEU A 66 -20.12 -19.63 -18.03
N ASN A 67 -19.27 -19.14 -18.93
CA ASN A 67 -19.67 -18.81 -20.30
C ASN A 67 -20.05 -20.04 -21.13
N ALA A 68 -19.42 -21.20 -20.88
CA ALA A 68 -19.76 -22.46 -21.53
C ALA A 68 -20.96 -23.17 -20.87
N SER A 69 -21.46 -22.67 -19.74
CA SER A 69 -22.56 -23.24 -18.98
C SER A 69 -23.93 -22.84 -19.56
N PRO A 70 -25.02 -23.54 -19.21
CA PRO A 70 -26.37 -23.15 -19.64
C PRO A 70 -26.86 -21.84 -18.99
N ILE A 71 -26.13 -21.28 -18.02
CA ILE A 71 -26.45 -20.01 -17.38
C ILE A 71 -25.89 -18.88 -18.25
N ALA A 72 -26.64 -18.51 -19.29
CA ALA A 72 -26.29 -17.40 -20.16
C ALA A 72 -26.03 -16.13 -19.33
N GLY A 73 -24.85 -15.52 -19.50
CA GLY A 73 -24.46 -14.32 -18.76
C GLY A 73 -24.00 -14.54 -17.31
N GLY A 74 -23.89 -15.78 -16.82
CA GLY A 74 -23.43 -16.08 -15.45
C GLY A 74 -21.99 -15.64 -15.17
N SER A 75 -21.14 -15.51 -16.19
CA SER A 75 -19.78 -14.98 -16.04
C SER A 75 -19.75 -13.50 -15.64
N ILE A 76 -20.78 -12.71 -16.00
CA ILE A 76 -20.85 -11.27 -15.77
C ILE A 76 -20.85 -10.93 -14.26
N PRO A 77 -21.78 -11.46 -13.44
CA PRO A 77 -21.77 -11.19 -11.99
C PRO A 77 -20.54 -11.76 -11.31
N PHE A 78 -20.00 -12.89 -11.78
CA PHE A 78 -18.78 -13.47 -11.22
C PHE A 78 -17.56 -12.57 -11.45
N VAL A 79 -17.33 -12.13 -12.68
CA VAL A 79 -16.21 -11.23 -13.03
C VAL A 79 -16.36 -9.87 -12.34
N ALA A 80 -17.59 -9.31 -12.32
CA ALA A 80 -17.87 -8.08 -11.59
C ALA A 80 -17.58 -8.24 -10.09
N GLY A 81 -17.99 -9.37 -9.49
CA GLY A 81 -17.68 -9.70 -8.11
C GLY A 81 -16.18 -9.82 -7.85
N ALA A 82 -15.43 -10.49 -8.72
CA ALA A 82 -13.97 -10.61 -8.61
C ALA A 82 -13.27 -9.24 -8.71
N PHE A 83 -13.73 -8.38 -9.62
CA PHE A 83 -13.23 -7.00 -9.74
C PHE A 83 -13.52 -6.21 -8.47
N VAL A 84 -14.76 -6.22 -7.97
CA VAL A 84 -15.12 -5.55 -6.71
C VAL A 84 -14.30 -6.09 -5.55
N GLY A 85 -14.15 -7.41 -5.41
CA GLY A 85 -13.32 -8.01 -4.37
C GLY A 85 -11.85 -7.60 -4.45
N ALA A 86 -11.29 -7.43 -5.64
CA ALA A 86 -9.94 -6.91 -5.84
C ALA A 86 -9.81 -5.43 -5.44
N PHE A 87 -10.86 -4.63 -5.60
CA PHE A 87 -10.88 -3.27 -5.06
C PHE A 87 -11.04 -3.27 -3.54
N LEU A 88 -11.89 -4.12 -2.99
CA LEU A 88 -12.13 -4.24 -1.54
C LEU A 88 -10.93 -4.81 -0.79
N SER A 89 -10.02 -5.50 -1.49
CA SER A 89 -8.83 -6.09 -0.89
C SER A 89 -7.73 -5.07 -0.61
N ARG A 90 -7.82 -3.86 -1.20
CA ARG A 90 -6.84 -2.80 -1.03
C ARG A 90 -6.74 -2.33 0.42
N ASP A 91 -5.51 -2.04 0.83
CA ASP A 91 -5.21 -1.66 2.21
C ASP A 91 -5.70 -0.26 2.61
N GLU A 92 -6.10 0.56 1.63
CA GLU A 92 -6.66 1.90 1.83
C GLU A 92 -8.04 1.90 2.52
N TRP A 93 -8.73 0.75 2.57
CA TRP A 93 -10.10 0.69 3.08
C TRP A 93 -10.21 0.64 4.61
N PRO A 94 -11.20 1.31 5.22
CA PRO A 94 -11.32 1.41 6.68
C PRO A 94 -11.47 0.05 7.41
N TRP A 95 -12.09 -0.96 6.77
CA TRP A 95 -12.26 -2.28 7.39
C TRP A 95 -10.99 -3.12 7.38
N ARG A 96 -9.97 -2.74 6.60
CA ARG A 96 -8.64 -3.37 6.61
C ARG A 96 -7.75 -2.86 7.74
N ARG A 97 -8.16 -1.78 8.41
CA ARG A 97 -7.42 -1.21 9.53
C ARG A 97 -7.36 -2.19 10.70
N THR A 98 -6.18 -2.33 11.28
CA THR A 98 -6.01 -3.17 12.47
C THR A 98 -6.80 -2.58 13.65
N PRO A 99 -7.19 -3.38 14.65
CA PRO A 99 -7.82 -2.86 15.87
C PRO A 99 -6.99 -1.75 16.52
N GLU A 100 -5.66 -1.87 16.49
CA GLU A 100 -4.71 -0.90 17.04
C GLU A 100 -4.74 0.43 16.27
N GLU A 101 -4.74 0.39 14.93
CA GLU A 101 -4.88 1.59 14.10
C GLU A 101 -6.18 2.34 14.39
N ARG A 102 -7.29 1.60 14.51
CA ARG A 102 -8.61 2.19 14.83
C ARG A 102 -8.64 2.82 16.23
N LEU A 103 -7.92 2.26 17.19
CA LEU A 103 -7.78 2.85 18.52
C LEU A 103 -6.95 4.13 18.48
N ARG A 104 -5.86 4.16 17.70
CA ARG A 104 -5.03 5.37 17.53
C ARG A 104 -5.79 6.52 16.86
N GLU A 105 -6.58 6.24 15.83
CA GLU A 105 -7.44 7.27 15.20
C GLU A 105 -8.44 7.88 16.18
N ARG A 106 -8.95 7.09 17.13
CA ARG A 106 -9.90 7.57 18.15
C ARG A 106 -9.22 8.34 19.29
N GLN A 107 -7.92 8.13 19.49
CA GLN A 107 -7.13 8.75 20.55
C GLN A 107 -5.80 9.25 19.97
N PRO A 108 -5.82 10.29 19.13
CA PRO A 108 -4.60 10.85 18.58
C PRO A 108 -3.72 11.36 19.73
N ARG A 109 -2.46 10.91 19.78
CA ARG A 109 -1.48 11.53 20.68
C ARG A 109 -1.26 12.96 20.25
N SER A 110 -1.11 13.85 21.21
CA SER A 110 -0.66 15.21 20.91
C SER A 110 0.71 15.16 20.24
N LEU A 111 0.87 15.87 19.12
CA LEU A 111 2.15 15.96 18.41
C LEU A 111 3.29 16.42 19.34
N ALA A 112 2.98 17.29 20.30
CA ALA A 112 3.94 17.78 21.30
C ALA A 112 4.47 16.69 22.25
N SER A 113 3.81 15.53 22.32
CA SER A 113 4.23 14.40 23.14
C SER A 113 5.12 13.40 22.40
N ILE A 114 5.30 13.57 21.08
CA ILE A 114 6.09 12.67 20.24
C ILE A 114 7.50 13.26 20.17
N GLY A 115 8.40 12.74 21.01
CA GLY A 115 9.82 13.07 20.95
C GLY A 115 10.49 12.52 19.68
N PRO A 116 11.71 12.97 19.36
CA PRO A 116 12.47 12.43 18.23
C PRO A 116 12.81 10.95 18.47
N TRP A 117 12.94 10.18 17.39
CA TRP A 117 13.44 8.81 17.44
C TRP A 117 14.86 8.75 16.90
N THR A 118 15.70 7.88 17.47
CA THR A 118 17.07 7.65 17.02
C THR A 118 17.41 6.16 17.10
N GLY A 119 18.03 5.62 16.06
CA GLY A 119 18.48 4.23 16.01
C GLY A 119 19.23 3.94 14.71
N SER A 120 20.18 3.00 14.74
CA SER A 120 20.99 2.59 13.57
C SER A 120 21.56 3.75 12.72
N GLY A 121 22.02 4.82 13.38
CA GLY A 121 22.60 6.00 12.70
C GLY A 121 21.59 6.93 12.03
N MET A 122 20.29 6.67 12.19
CA MET A 122 19.20 7.50 11.67
C MET A 122 18.48 8.21 12.82
N THR A 123 18.13 9.48 12.61
CA THR A 123 17.27 10.27 13.49
C THR A 123 16.00 10.66 12.74
N ALA A 124 14.86 10.58 13.42
CA ALA A 124 13.56 10.95 12.89
C ALA A 124 12.92 12.02 13.78
N THR A 125 12.52 13.13 13.18
CA THR A 125 11.88 14.26 13.88
C THR A 125 10.62 14.70 13.14
N LEU A 126 9.68 15.35 13.83
CA LEU A 126 8.51 15.93 13.18
C LEU A 126 8.93 17.18 12.41
N ALA A 127 8.44 17.32 11.18
CA ALA A 127 8.71 18.47 10.33
C ALA A 127 7.51 18.80 9.45
N ASP A 128 7.36 20.06 9.05
CA ASP A 128 6.30 20.46 8.13
C ASP A 128 6.66 20.06 6.70
N VAL A 129 5.70 19.49 5.98
CA VAL A 129 5.84 19.00 4.61
C VAL A 129 4.82 19.68 3.71
N PRO A 130 5.20 20.19 2.53
CA PRO A 130 4.27 20.90 1.66
C PRO A 130 3.21 19.97 1.07
N ILE A 131 1.96 20.42 1.07
CA ILE A 131 0.82 19.79 0.39
C ILE A 131 0.42 20.64 -0.82
N GLY A 132 0.45 20.01 -2.00
CA GLY A 132 -0.01 20.64 -3.23
C GLY A 132 0.78 21.89 -3.63
N ARG A 133 0.20 22.70 -4.53
CA ARG A 133 0.89 23.86 -5.15
C ARG A 133 0.71 25.18 -4.40
N ARG A 134 -0.11 25.23 -3.34
CA ARG A 134 -0.52 26.47 -2.68
C ARG A 134 0.25 26.81 -1.40
N GLY A 135 1.30 26.05 -1.07
CA GLY A 135 2.11 26.29 0.13
C GLY A 135 1.41 25.91 1.43
N GLU A 136 0.32 25.14 1.37
CA GLU A 136 -0.22 24.44 2.53
C GLU A 136 0.81 23.43 3.02
N THR A 137 0.83 23.16 4.33
CA THR A 137 1.74 22.19 4.94
C THR A 137 0.97 21.21 5.81
N GLU A 138 1.43 19.95 5.84
CA GLU A 138 1.02 18.93 6.80
C GLU A 138 2.18 18.54 7.70
N THR A 139 1.86 17.89 8.80
CA THR A 139 2.85 17.18 9.61
C THR A 139 3.45 16.04 8.79
N GLY A 140 4.75 16.11 8.57
CA GLY A 140 5.60 15.06 8.03
C GLY A 140 6.70 14.67 9.02
N VAL A 141 7.68 13.96 8.50
CA VAL A 141 8.84 13.49 9.26
C VAL A 141 10.12 13.84 8.51
N LEU A 142 11.06 14.48 9.18
CA LEU A 142 12.43 14.63 8.71
C LEU A 142 13.22 13.39 9.15
N LEU A 143 13.82 12.68 8.19
CA LEU A 143 14.76 11.59 8.43
C LEU A 143 16.18 12.06 8.11
N GLU A 144 17.08 11.86 9.06
CA GLU A 144 18.47 12.26 8.96
C GLU A 144 19.39 11.06 9.18
N ALA A 145 20.30 10.79 8.25
CA ALA A 145 21.31 9.75 8.35
C ALA A 145 22.58 10.14 7.57
N GLY A 146 23.69 10.34 8.27
CA GLY A 146 24.92 10.84 7.66
C GLY A 146 24.68 12.20 6.99
N GLU A 147 24.97 12.29 5.69
CA GLU A 147 24.76 13.50 4.86
C GLU A 147 23.34 13.61 4.30
N VAL A 148 22.48 12.62 4.53
CA VAL A 148 21.09 12.61 4.03
C VAL A 148 20.19 13.26 5.08
N SER A 149 19.46 14.31 4.70
CA SER A 149 18.42 14.95 5.52
C SER A 149 17.21 15.26 4.62
N GLN A 150 16.13 14.49 4.77
CA GLN A 150 15.00 14.49 3.83
C GLN A 150 13.66 14.32 4.53
N ARG A 151 12.64 15.03 4.04
CA ARG A 151 11.29 14.98 4.60
C ARG A 151 10.41 13.96 3.87
N PHE A 152 9.59 13.24 4.64
CA PHE A 152 8.66 12.22 4.20
C PHE A 152 7.26 12.51 4.71
N ARG A 153 6.25 12.10 3.94
CA ARG A 153 4.85 12.20 4.36
C ARG A 153 4.51 11.09 5.37
N VAL A 154 3.67 11.42 6.37
CA VAL A 154 3.29 10.46 7.42
C VAL A 154 2.49 9.29 6.86
N ASP A 155 1.64 9.52 5.87
CA ASP A 155 0.82 8.48 5.22
C ASP A 155 1.69 7.41 4.53
N GLU A 156 2.74 7.82 3.82
CA GLU A 156 3.70 6.90 3.20
C GLU A 156 4.54 6.14 4.23
N LEU A 157 5.00 6.82 5.27
CA LEU A 157 5.71 6.17 6.39
C LEU A 157 4.82 5.17 7.12
N HIS A 158 3.54 5.46 7.32
CA HIS A 158 2.57 4.51 7.86
C HIS A 158 2.40 3.30 6.93
N GLY A 159 2.36 3.52 5.62
CA GLY A 159 2.35 2.46 4.62
C GLY A 159 3.53 1.51 4.80
N VAL A 160 4.74 2.06 4.85
CA VAL A 160 5.98 1.30 5.08
C VAL A 160 5.96 0.60 6.44
N ALA A 161 5.54 1.28 7.51
CA ALA A 161 5.56 0.75 8.87
C ALA A 161 4.54 -0.37 9.12
N THR A 162 3.37 -0.31 8.48
CA THR A 162 2.35 -1.37 8.52
C THR A 162 2.60 -2.48 7.50
N GLY A 163 3.58 -2.29 6.62
CA GLY A 163 3.89 -3.20 5.53
C GLY A 163 2.87 -3.19 4.38
N ARG A 164 2.00 -2.19 4.33
CA ARG A 164 1.04 -1.93 3.23
C ARG A 164 1.68 -1.23 2.04
N GLY A 165 2.73 -0.45 2.30
CA GLY A 165 3.61 0.17 1.32
C GLY A 165 4.98 -0.51 1.30
N GLY A 166 5.60 -0.56 0.12
CA GLY A 166 6.98 -1.04 -0.04
C GLY A 166 8.02 0.07 0.10
N MET A 167 7.64 1.31 -0.21
CA MET A 167 8.52 2.47 -0.20
C MET A 167 7.78 3.74 0.23
N ALA A 168 8.51 4.67 0.82
CA ALA A 168 8.12 6.06 1.01
C ALA A 168 9.14 6.95 0.29
N GLU A 169 8.67 7.98 -0.42
CA GLU A 169 9.47 8.89 -1.22
C GLU A 169 9.67 10.23 -0.49
N SER A 170 10.86 10.81 -0.63
CA SER A 170 11.12 12.13 -0.06
C SER A 170 10.38 13.22 -0.85
N VAL A 171 9.84 14.19 -0.12
CA VAL A 171 9.05 15.30 -0.70
C VAL A 171 9.94 16.40 -1.25
N ASP A 172 11.18 16.47 -0.80
CA ASP A 172 12.11 17.53 -1.16
C ASP A 172 12.93 17.25 -2.42
N ALA A 173 12.69 16.12 -3.09
CA ALA A 173 13.40 15.70 -4.30
C ALA A 173 13.44 16.79 -5.39
N ASP A 174 12.34 17.54 -5.55
CA ASP A 174 12.18 18.56 -6.59
C ASP A 174 12.64 19.97 -6.15
N ARG A 175 13.12 20.14 -4.91
CA ARG A 175 13.51 21.46 -4.38
C ARG A 175 15.00 21.74 -4.66
N PRO A 176 15.32 22.78 -5.46
CA PRO A 176 16.72 23.14 -5.77
C PRO A 176 17.56 23.52 -4.53
N GLU A 177 16.87 23.89 -3.45
CA GLU A 177 17.44 24.40 -2.20
C GLU A 177 17.84 23.28 -1.22
N VAL A 178 17.36 22.05 -1.44
CA VAL A 178 17.62 20.90 -0.57
C VAL A 178 18.66 19.99 -1.24
N PRO A 179 19.92 20.01 -0.79
CA PRO A 179 20.92 19.07 -1.27
C PRO A 179 20.54 17.64 -0.82
N GLY A 180 20.67 16.65 -1.71
CA GLY A 180 20.43 15.24 -1.38
C GLY A 180 19.56 14.47 -2.37
N GLY A 181 18.91 15.15 -3.32
CA GLY A 181 18.11 14.50 -4.36
C GLY A 181 16.94 13.69 -3.81
N THR A 182 16.39 12.80 -4.64
CA THR A 182 15.35 11.86 -4.21
C THR A 182 15.93 10.84 -3.23
N VAL A 183 15.24 10.60 -2.13
CA VAL A 183 15.60 9.57 -1.15
C VAL A 183 14.38 8.74 -0.86
N TYR A 184 14.57 7.42 -0.81
CA TYR A 184 13.51 6.48 -0.50
C TYR A 184 13.76 5.79 0.83
N LEU A 185 12.70 5.60 1.63
CA LEU A 185 12.71 4.62 2.72
C LEU A 185 12.01 3.35 2.23
N ILE A 186 12.75 2.25 2.12
CA ILE A 186 12.30 1.04 1.42
C ILE A 186 12.34 -0.17 2.34
N ARG A 187 11.32 -1.02 2.23
CA ARG A 187 11.35 -2.38 2.77
C ARG A 187 12.13 -3.29 1.84
N VAL A 188 13.17 -3.92 2.36
CA VAL A 188 14.08 -4.75 1.55
C VAL A 188 13.33 -5.87 0.82
N ASP A 189 12.34 -6.52 1.46
CA ASP A 189 11.53 -7.58 0.85
C ASP A 189 10.57 -7.13 -0.26
N THR A 190 10.46 -5.82 -0.51
CA THR A 190 9.59 -5.27 -1.56
C THR A 190 10.35 -4.71 -2.76
N ALA A 191 11.66 -4.53 -2.65
CA ALA A 191 12.49 -4.11 -3.76
C ALA A 191 12.63 -5.26 -4.78
N SER A 192 12.42 -4.95 -6.06
CA SER A 192 12.69 -5.92 -7.13
C SER A 192 14.19 -6.17 -7.24
N SER A 193 14.62 -7.43 -7.28
CA SER A 193 16.03 -7.80 -7.49
C SER A 193 16.62 -7.21 -8.77
N ASP A 194 15.76 -6.94 -9.74
CA ASP A 194 16.14 -6.46 -11.08
C ASP A 194 16.08 -4.93 -11.17
N SER A 195 15.90 -4.24 -10.04
CA SER A 195 15.94 -2.77 -9.97
C SER A 195 17.28 -2.28 -9.43
N ILE A 196 17.72 -1.09 -9.86
CA ILE A 196 18.96 -0.45 -9.38
C ILE A 196 18.95 -0.32 -7.84
N ILE A 197 17.78 -0.10 -7.26
CA ILE A 197 17.61 -0.09 -5.80
C ILE A 197 17.80 -1.52 -5.23
N GLY A 198 17.21 -2.53 -5.85
CA GLY A 198 17.39 -3.93 -5.47
C GLY A 198 18.86 -4.34 -5.45
N GLU A 199 19.65 -3.90 -6.43
CA GLU A 199 21.10 -4.16 -6.51
C GLU A 199 21.85 -3.66 -5.28
N VAL A 200 21.52 -2.46 -4.77
CA VAL A 200 22.17 -1.90 -3.56
C VAL A 200 21.62 -2.44 -2.25
N LEU A 201 20.53 -3.21 -2.30
CA LEU A 201 19.92 -3.87 -1.13
C LEU A 201 20.28 -5.36 -1.04
N VAL A 202 21.04 -5.89 -1.99
CA VAL A 202 21.46 -7.30 -1.99
C VAL A 202 22.17 -7.66 -0.69
N GLY A 203 21.75 -8.77 -0.07
CA GLY A 203 22.35 -9.30 1.16
C GLY A 203 21.79 -8.71 2.46
N LEU A 204 20.90 -7.71 2.39
CA LEU A 204 20.22 -7.18 3.57
C LEU A 204 19.07 -8.10 4.02
N PRO A 205 18.71 -8.11 5.33
CA PRO A 205 17.55 -8.85 5.82
C PRO A 205 16.25 -8.34 5.18
N GLY A 206 15.36 -9.25 4.77
CA GLY A 206 14.12 -8.86 4.09
C GLY A 206 13.17 -7.99 4.94
N ASP A 207 13.21 -8.11 6.26
CA ASP A 207 12.40 -7.31 7.18
C ASP A 207 13.00 -5.94 7.52
N ALA A 208 14.20 -5.64 6.99
CA ALA A 208 14.90 -4.38 7.22
C ALA A 208 14.23 -3.20 6.49
N LEU A 209 14.47 -2.00 7.02
CA LEU A 209 14.15 -0.73 6.36
C LEU A 209 15.45 -0.06 5.95
N ALA A 210 15.59 0.29 4.68
CA ALA A 210 16.77 0.97 4.16
C ALA A 210 16.40 2.37 3.68
N LEU A 211 17.15 3.37 4.14
CA LEU A 211 17.08 4.74 3.63
C LEU A 211 18.09 4.86 2.49
N VAL A 212 17.61 4.98 1.25
CA VAL A 212 18.42 4.91 0.04
C VAL A 212 18.37 6.24 -0.70
N PRO A 213 19.46 7.02 -0.73
CA PRO A 213 19.56 8.17 -1.62
C PRO A 213 19.72 7.72 -3.07
N VAL A 214 19.05 8.41 -3.97
CA VAL A 214 19.12 8.18 -5.42
C VAL A 214 20.19 9.08 -6.02
N GLY A 215 21.15 8.48 -6.70
CA GLY A 215 22.22 9.20 -7.40
C GLY A 215 22.81 8.37 -8.53
N ASP A 216 23.65 9.01 -9.34
CA ASP A 216 24.45 8.35 -10.39
C ASP A 216 25.94 8.67 -10.16
N PRO A 217 26.77 7.70 -9.73
CA PRO A 217 26.40 6.31 -9.42
C PRO A 217 25.58 6.18 -8.13
N MET A 218 24.90 5.04 -7.96
CA MET A 218 24.05 4.79 -6.78
C MET A 218 24.90 4.69 -5.50
N PRO A 219 24.67 5.53 -4.45
CA PRO A 219 25.57 5.62 -3.30
C PRO A 219 25.48 4.45 -2.29
N GLY A 220 24.46 3.58 -2.43
CA GLY A 220 24.10 2.60 -1.40
C GLY A 220 23.22 3.20 -0.28
N PRO A 221 22.71 2.39 0.66
CA PRO A 221 21.84 2.86 1.72
C PRO A 221 22.60 3.74 2.73
N ALA A 222 22.04 4.91 3.04
CA ALA A 222 22.56 5.82 4.07
C ALA A 222 22.30 5.31 5.49
N ALA A 223 21.22 4.56 5.69
CA ALA A 223 20.93 3.84 6.92
C ALA A 223 20.17 2.55 6.65
N VAL A 224 20.39 1.53 7.50
CA VAL A 224 19.66 0.27 7.46
C VAL A 224 19.19 -0.07 8.87
N LEU A 225 17.88 -0.03 9.07
CA LEU A 225 17.24 -0.43 10.32
C LEU A 225 16.95 -1.92 10.28
N THR A 226 17.39 -2.64 11.30
CA THR A 226 17.13 -4.08 11.46
C THR A 226 16.59 -4.36 12.87
N GLY A 227 15.96 -5.53 13.06
CA GLY A 227 15.58 -6.02 14.39
C GLY A 227 14.80 -5.01 15.25
N SER A 228 15.32 -4.72 16.44
CA SER A 228 14.71 -3.80 17.41
C SER A 228 14.60 -2.36 16.90
N ASP A 229 15.54 -1.90 16.09
CA ASP A 229 15.56 -0.53 15.59
C ASP A 229 14.46 -0.36 14.54
N ALA A 230 14.33 -1.32 13.63
CA ALA A 230 13.21 -1.33 12.68
C ALA A 230 11.85 -1.40 13.42
N ALA A 231 11.72 -2.25 14.43
CA ALA A 231 10.48 -2.37 15.20
C ALA A 231 10.13 -1.09 15.98
N SER A 232 11.12 -0.47 16.64
CA SER A 232 10.92 0.76 17.41
C SER A 232 10.62 1.97 16.51
N PHE A 233 11.29 2.07 15.35
CA PHE A 233 10.98 3.09 14.35
C PHE A 233 9.55 2.97 13.83
N ARG A 234 9.11 1.76 13.47
CA ARG A 234 7.73 1.51 13.03
C ARG A 234 6.72 1.91 14.10
N ALA A 235 6.97 1.56 15.36
CA ALA A 235 6.11 1.94 16.48
C ALA A 235 6.07 3.46 16.70
N TRP A 236 7.20 4.13 16.53
CA TRP A 236 7.31 5.59 16.63
C TRP A 236 6.56 6.28 15.48
N ALA A 237 6.80 5.87 14.23
CA ALA A 237 6.14 6.43 13.06
C ALA A 237 4.60 6.32 13.20
N LEU A 238 4.13 5.15 13.65
CA LEU A 238 2.71 4.89 13.88
C LEU A 238 2.10 5.60 15.09
N ALA A 239 2.90 6.26 15.93
CA ALA A 239 2.41 7.11 17.00
C ALA A 239 2.00 8.50 16.49
N ILE A 240 2.45 8.88 15.30
CA ILE A 240 2.11 10.15 14.64
C ILE A 240 0.69 10.02 14.09
N PRO A 241 -0.22 10.97 14.39
CA PRO A 241 -1.54 11.00 13.78
C PRO A 241 -1.42 11.10 12.25
N ALA A 242 -2.12 10.23 11.52
CA ALA A 242 -2.25 10.37 10.08
C ALA A 242 -3.08 11.64 9.75
N PRO A 243 -2.79 12.33 8.64
CA PRO A 243 -3.59 13.46 8.17
C PRO A 243 -5.03 13.07 7.80
#